data_AF-A0A9D4PZD1-F1
#
_entry.id   AF-A0A9D4PZD1-F1
#
_cell.length_a   1.000
_cell.length_b   1.000
_cell.length_c   1.000
_cell.angle_alpha   90.00
_cell.angle_beta   90.00
_cell.angle_gamma   90.00
#
_symmetry.space_group_name_H-M   'P 1'
#
loop_
_entity.id
_entity.type
_entity.pdbx_description
1 polymer ?
#
loop_
_entity_poly.entity_id
_entity_poly.type
_entity_poly.pdbx_seq_one_letter_code
_entity_poly.pdbx_strand_id
1 'polypeptide(L)'
;MSEPAKRAKEEVMRQFDVKRSTLSTYVKNEAQIMEEFEGEKFHTRRKRLRTAAHPQLEEALLQWIVTAHESKLPTYMPASREVRSTNEHRFLQGIGEMDEASDEDPCDELCPAPSDEAAPTAVAKLLCNGSAGFCHSPVEARDCFGNSPFHSEQGLAEERLAMVEERRLIDEARRQLEQEQEKKMRLDQQVILNKGRVRPKLSFSLKPTV
;
A
#
# COMPACT_ATOMS: atom_id res chain seq x y z
N MET A 1 29.96 49.16 -10.83
CA MET A 1 30.43 47.85 -11.32
C MET A 1 30.90 48.05 -12.75
N SER A 2 32.20 48.02 -13.00
CA SER A 2 32.78 48.23 -14.33
C SER A 2 32.39 47.09 -15.26
N GLU A 3 31.84 47.39 -16.44
CA GLU A 3 31.58 46.38 -17.47
C GLU A 3 32.88 45.62 -17.81
N PRO A 4 32.88 44.28 -17.77
CA PRO A 4 34.05 43.53 -18.19
C PRO A 4 34.25 43.70 -19.69
N ALA A 5 35.41 44.22 -20.08
CA ALA A 5 35.82 44.31 -21.49
C ALA A 5 35.63 42.94 -22.17
N LYS A 6 34.95 42.95 -23.32
CA LYS A 6 34.64 41.74 -24.11
C LYS A 6 35.93 41.05 -24.53
N ARG A 7 36.40 40.08 -23.76
CA ARG A 7 37.55 39.25 -24.12
C ARG A 7 37.21 38.45 -25.37
N ALA A 8 38.18 38.33 -26.28
CA ALA A 8 38.01 37.48 -27.45
C ALA A 8 37.72 36.05 -27.01
N LYS A 9 36.74 35.39 -27.65
CA LYS A 9 36.36 34.01 -27.34
C LYS A 9 37.57 33.06 -27.40
N GLU A 10 38.53 33.37 -28.25
CA GLU A 10 39.77 32.61 -28.43
C GLU A 10 40.68 32.60 -27.21
N GLU A 11 40.76 33.74 -26.52
CA GLU A 11 41.55 33.82 -25.29
C GLU A 11 40.91 32.97 -24.18
N VAL A 12 39.58 33.01 -24.06
CA VAL A 12 38.83 32.22 -23.07
C VAL A 12 38.95 30.72 -23.35
N MET A 13 38.92 30.32 -24.63
CA MET A 13 39.14 28.91 -25.00
C MET A 13 40.50 28.41 -24.54
N ARG A 14 41.56 29.21 -24.72
CA ARG A 14 42.93 28.84 -24.33
C ARG A 14 43.11 28.85 -22.81
N GLN A 15 42.54 29.82 -22.11
CA GLN A 15 42.68 29.96 -20.66
C GLN A 15 42.06 28.78 -19.90
N PHE A 16 40.90 28.30 -20.35
CA PHE A 16 40.13 27.28 -19.64
C PHE A 16 40.15 25.90 -20.32
N ASP A 17 40.91 25.74 -21.41
CA ASP A 17 40.94 24.54 -22.24
C ASP A 17 39.53 24.04 -22.63
N VAL A 18 38.71 24.96 -23.16
CA VAL A 18 37.32 24.68 -23.55
C VAL A 18 37.15 24.82 -25.06
N LYS A 19 36.52 23.81 -25.68
CA LYS A 19 36.19 23.84 -27.11
C LYS A 19 35.24 25.00 -27.46
N ARG A 20 35.40 25.57 -28.66
CA ARG A 20 34.58 26.68 -29.17
C ARG A 20 33.07 26.44 -29.08
N SER A 21 32.63 25.22 -29.40
CA SER A 21 31.23 24.80 -29.34
C SER A 21 30.69 24.79 -27.90
N THR A 22 31.48 24.27 -26.96
CA THR A 22 31.15 24.24 -25.54
C THR A 22 31.06 25.65 -24.96
N LEU A 23 32.06 26.50 -25.21
CA LEU A 23 32.05 27.90 -24.76
C LEU A 23 30.83 28.65 -25.30
N SER A 24 30.49 28.45 -26.58
CA SER A 24 29.30 29.07 -27.18
C SER A 24 28.00 28.62 -26.53
N THR A 25 27.94 27.39 -26.02
CA THR A 25 26.76 26.88 -25.30
C THR A 25 26.63 27.52 -23.93
N TYR A 26 27.75 27.71 -23.22
CA TYR A 26 27.74 28.41 -21.92
C TYR A 26 27.30 29.86 -22.07
N VAL A 27 27.77 30.57 -23.09
CA VAL A 27 27.33 31.95 -23.37
C VAL A 27 25.84 32.01 -23.72
N LYS A 28 25.29 31.01 -24.43
CA LYS A 28 23.84 30.95 -24.72
C LYS A 28 23.00 30.73 -23.47
N ASN A 29 23.51 29.96 -22.51
CA ASN A 29 22.81 29.60 -21.28
C ASN A 29 23.28 30.45 -20.09
N GLU A 30 23.96 31.58 -20.33
CA GLU A 30 24.63 32.39 -19.31
C GLU A 30 23.66 32.83 -18.21
N ALA A 31 22.51 33.39 -18.59
CA ALA A 31 21.51 33.88 -17.64
C ALA A 31 21.03 32.79 -16.67
N GLN A 32 20.73 31.59 -17.21
CA GLN A 32 20.30 30.46 -16.39
C GLN A 32 21.41 29.97 -15.45
N ILE A 33 22.66 29.91 -15.95
CA ILE A 33 23.79 29.48 -15.13
C ILE A 33 24.03 30.49 -13.99
N MET A 34 23.92 31.79 -14.26
CA MET A 34 24.12 32.83 -13.25
C MET A 34 22.99 32.84 -12.20
N GLU A 35 21.72 32.81 -12.63
CA GLU A 35 20.57 32.78 -11.71
C GLU A 35 20.63 31.57 -10.77
N GLU A 36 20.91 30.39 -11.30
CA GLU A 36 20.96 29.17 -10.49
C GLU A 36 22.21 29.09 -9.60
N PHE A 37 23.32 29.73 -10.00
CA PHE A 37 24.53 29.85 -9.19
C PHE A 37 24.35 30.83 -8.04
N GLU A 38 23.78 32.00 -8.30
CA GLU A 38 23.48 33.02 -7.29
C GLU A 38 22.36 32.61 -6.35
N GLY A 39 21.37 31.86 -6.85
CA GLY A 39 20.27 31.33 -6.05
C GLY A 39 20.66 30.20 -5.10
N GLU A 40 21.93 29.78 -5.06
CA GLU A 40 22.49 28.67 -4.25
C GLU A 40 21.69 27.35 -4.29
N LYS A 41 20.78 27.21 -5.27
CA LYS A 41 19.85 26.08 -5.41
C LYS A 41 20.59 24.76 -5.65
N PHE A 42 21.79 24.86 -6.19
CA PHE A 42 22.66 23.72 -6.46
C PHE A 42 24.03 23.93 -5.85
N HIS A 43 24.57 22.85 -5.26
CA HIS A 43 25.94 22.87 -4.78
C HIS A 43 26.92 23.15 -5.94
N THR A 44 27.90 24.01 -5.70
CA THR A 44 28.96 24.42 -6.65
C THR A 44 29.69 23.26 -7.37
N ARG A 45 29.71 22.06 -6.79
CA ARG A 45 30.28 20.85 -7.43
C ARG A 45 29.35 20.21 -8.48
N ARG A 46 28.08 20.61 -8.56
CA ARG A 46 27.06 20.00 -9.42
C ARG A 46 27.20 20.49 -10.86
N LYS A 47 27.42 19.53 -11.78
CA LYS A 47 27.59 19.81 -13.22
C LYS A 47 26.28 19.89 -14.01
N ARG A 48 25.19 19.30 -13.50
CA ARG A 48 23.91 19.19 -14.22
C ARG A 48 22.77 19.76 -13.38
N LEU A 49 22.06 20.70 -13.98
CA LEU A 49 20.91 21.41 -13.43
C LEU A 49 19.63 20.59 -13.65
N ARG A 50 19.56 19.42 -13.00
CA ARG A 50 18.34 18.60 -12.99
C ARG A 50 17.54 18.91 -11.75
N THR A 51 16.29 19.27 -11.91
CA THR A 51 15.33 19.41 -10.81
C THR A 51 14.52 18.13 -10.65
N ALA A 52 14.03 17.93 -9.43
CA ALA A 52 12.96 17.00 -9.11
C ALA A 52 11.74 17.24 -10.01
N ALA A 53 10.97 16.19 -10.30
CA ALA A 53 9.62 16.36 -10.85
C ALA A 53 8.65 16.98 -9.83
N HIS A 54 8.84 16.63 -8.55
CA HIS A 54 8.00 17.06 -7.42
C HIS A 54 8.89 17.52 -6.26
N PRO A 55 9.26 18.82 -6.20
CA PRO A 55 10.22 19.32 -5.20
C PRO A 55 9.69 19.19 -3.77
N GLN A 56 8.42 19.51 -3.55
CA GLN A 56 7.77 19.43 -2.23
C GLN A 56 7.80 18.01 -1.65
N LEU A 57 7.57 17.01 -2.50
CA LEU A 57 7.62 15.61 -2.09
C LEU A 57 9.04 15.19 -1.71
N GLU A 58 10.05 15.61 -2.48
CA GLU A 58 11.45 15.31 -2.17
C GLU A 58 11.90 15.99 -0.87
N GLU A 59 11.47 17.22 -0.60
CA GLU A 59 11.75 17.92 0.66
C GLU A 59 11.12 17.19 1.86
N ALA A 60 9.83 16.85 1.78
CA ALA A 60 9.16 16.07 2.82
C ALA A 60 9.82 14.70 3.03
N LEU A 61 10.22 14.04 1.94
CA LEU A 61 10.93 12.76 2.00
C LEU A 61 12.31 12.91 2.65
N LEU A 62 13.06 13.97 2.34
CA LEU A 62 14.36 14.22 2.95
C LEU A 62 14.23 14.48 4.45
N GLN A 63 13.26 15.29 4.87
CA GLN A 63 12.97 15.52 6.29
C GLN A 63 12.63 14.20 7.01
N TRP A 64 11.81 13.35 6.37
CA TRP A 64 11.50 12.04 6.91
C TRP A 64 12.72 11.11 6.99
N ILE A 65 13.59 11.10 5.98
CA ILE A 65 14.82 10.29 6.02
C ILE A 65 15.73 10.74 7.16
N VAL A 66 15.89 12.05 7.37
CA VAL A 66 16.72 12.61 8.45
C VAL A 66 16.16 12.21 9.82
N THR A 67 14.86 12.44 10.05
CA THR A 67 14.19 12.06 11.30
C THR A 67 14.22 10.55 11.54
N ALA A 68 14.03 9.74 10.49
CA ALA A 68 14.14 8.30 10.57
C ALA A 68 15.58 7.86 10.93
N HIS A 69 16.60 8.51 10.38
CA HIS A 69 18.00 8.24 10.70
C HIS A 69 18.34 8.63 12.15
N GLU A 70 17.80 9.74 12.67
CA GLU A 70 17.90 10.13 14.09
C GLU A 70 17.27 9.07 15.01
N SER A 71 16.14 8.51 14.59
CA SER A 71 15.49 7.39 15.30
C SER A 71 16.18 6.03 15.11
N LYS A 72 17.34 5.99 14.43
CA LYS A 72 18.13 4.79 14.10
C LYS A 72 17.33 3.71 13.35
N LEU A 73 16.28 4.12 12.63
CA LEU A 73 15.51 3.21 11.80
C LEU A 73 16.25 3.00 10.46
N PRO A 74 16.36 1.76 9.97
CA PRO A 74 16.96 1.50 8.67
C PRO A 74 16.07 2.07 7.56
N THR A 75 16.50 3.18 6.96
CA THR A 75 15.80 3.92 5.89
C THR A 75 16.02 3.32 4.50
N TYR A 76 16.94 2.37 4.35
CA TYR A 76 17.27 1.74 3.08
C TYR A 76 17.44 0.22 3.25
N MET A 77 16.89 -0.55 2.29
CA MET A 77 16.77 -2.02 2.18
C MET A 77 15.34 -2.53 2.39
N PRO A 78 14.95 -3.73 1.87
CA PRO A 78 13.57 -4.20 1.96
C PRO A 78 13.27 -4.49 3.42
N ALA A 79 12.84 -3.46 4.13
CA ALA A 79 12.31 -3.56 5.46
C ALA A 79 11.22 -4.63 5.43
N SER A 80 11.23 -5.51 6.42
CA SER A 80 10.16 -6.48 6.65
C SER A 80 8.82 -5.77 6.50
N ARG A 81 7.81 -6.43 5.94
CA ARG A 81 6.49 -5.85 5.63
C ARG A 81 5.92 -5.01 6.80
N GLU A 82 6.20 -5.47 8.02
CA GLU A 82 5.83 -4.82 9.27
C GLU A 82 6.55 -3.49 9.51
N VAL A 83 7.89 -3.45 9.38
CA VAL A 83 8.69 -2.22 9.52
C VAL A 83 8.32 -1.20 8.44
N ARG A 84 7.95 -1.67 7.23
CA ARG A 84 7.43 -0.80 6.15
C ARG A 84 6.10 -0.15 6.54
N SER A 85 5.15 -0.95 7.04
CA SER A 85 3.84 -0.49 7.50
C SER A 85 3.94 0.53 8.63
N THR A 86 4.84 0.31 9.61
CA THR A 86 5.03 1.25 10.72
C THR A 86 5.66 2.56 10.28
N ASN A 87 6.56 2.52 9.29
CA ASN A 87 7.25 3.72 8.81
C ASN A 87 6.36 4.56 7.89
N GLU A 88 5.52 3.91 7.08
CA GLU A 88 4.51 4.55 6.23
C GLU A 88 3.41 5.21 7.05
N HIS A 89 2.89 4.53 8.08
CA HIS A 89 1.90 5.11 8.98
C HIS A 89 2.44 6.35 9.72
N ARG A 90 3.70 6.29 10.18
CA ARG A 90 4.36 7.43 10.84
C ARG A 90 4.57 8.61 9.89
N PHE A 91 4.94 8.34 8.64
CA PHE A 91 5.08 9.36 7.60
C PHE A 91 3.74 10.05 7.31
N LEU A 92 2.66 9.28 7.16
CA LEU A 92 1.33 9.82 6.89
C LEU A 92 0.73 10.59 8.08
N GLN A 93 1.00 10.15 9.31
CA GLN A 93 0.59 10.90 10.51
C GLN A 93 1.29 12.25 10.64
N GLY A 94 2.60 12.33 10.31
CA GLY A 94 3.35 13.59 10.38
C GLY A 94 2.99 14.63 9.30
N ILE A 95 2.34 14.21 8.21
CA ILE A 95 1.85 15.11 7.16
C ILE A 95 0.49 15.75 7.53
N GLY A 96 -0.24 15.15 8.48
CA GLY A 96 -1.61 15.56 8.84
C GLY A 96 -1.72 16.64 9.93
N GLU A 97 -0.62 17.18 10.44
CA GLU A 97 -0.61 18.01 11.66
C GLU A 97 -0.14 19.46 11.40
N MET A 98 -0.60 20.08 10.31
CA MET A 98 -0.27 21.48 10.00
C MET A 98 -1.43 22.41 9.58
N ASP A 99 -2.69 21.97 9.56
CA ASP A 99 -3.83 22.86 9.28
C ASP A 99 -5.04 22.56 10.18
N GLU A 100 -4.92 22.82 11.48
CA GLU A 100 -6.10 23.08 12.33
C GLU A 100 -5.77 24.12 13.41
N ALA A 101 -5.38 25.31 12.95
CA ALA A 101 -5.48 26.52 13.75
C ALA A 101 -6.70 27.30 13.26
N SER A 102 -7.83 27.11 13.95
CA SER A 102 -8.95 28.05 13.93
C SER A 102 -9.61 28.02 15.30
N ASP A 103 -9.49 29.17 15.96
CA ASP A 103 -9.97 29.50 17.28
C ASP A 103 -11.50 29.47 17.44
N GLU A 104 -11.91 29.48 18.72
CA GLU A 104 -13.24 29.73 19.32
C GLU A 104 -14.26 28.56 19.28
N ASP A 105 -14.94 28.14 20.36
CA ASP A 105 -15.09 28.62 21.74
C ASP A 105 -15.79 27.50 22.57
N PRO A 106 -15.76 27.54 23.93
CA PRO A 106 -16.06 26.42 24.82
C PRO A 106 -17.51 26.37 25.32
N CYS A 107 -17.83 25.24 25.95
CA CYS A 107 -19.01 24.95 26.77
C CYS A 107 -20.31 24.69 26.01
N ASP A 108 -20.76 23.43 25.99
CA ASP A 108 -21.95 23.14 26.80
C ASP A 108 -22.02 21.69 27.26
N GLU A 109 -22.21 21.62 28.56
CA GLU A 109 -22.56 20.51 29.43
C GLU A 109 -23.68 19.62 28.83
N LEU A 110 -23.53 18.30 28.96
CA LEU A 110 -24.49 17.37 29.55
C LEU A 110 -24.23 15.94 29.06
N CYS A 111 -23.42 15.20 29.82
CA CYS A 111 -23.68 13.78 29.98
C CYS A 111 -24.81 13.61 30.99
N PRO A 112 -25.63 12.57 30.84
CA PRO A 112 -25.66 11.63 31.96
C PRO A 112 -25.53 10.18 31.50
N ALA A 113 -24.68 9.46 32.23
CA ALA A 113 -24.66 8.01 32.27
C ALA A 113 -25.98 7.47 32.82
N PRO A 114 -26.38 6.25 32.43
CA PRO A 114 -27.27 5.44 33.27
C PRO A 114 -26.48 4.35 34.00
N SER A 115 -26.53 4.46 35.32
CA SER A 115 -26.14 3.47 36.32
C SER A 115 -27.06 2.25 36.32
N ASP A 116 -26.52 1.17 36.85
CA ASP A 116 -27.17 -0.07 37.28
C ASP A 116 -28.43 0.10 38.15
N GLU A 117 -29.11 -1.05 38.32
CA GLU A 117 -30.11 -1.44 39.34
C GLU A 117 -31.59 -1.46 38.90
N ALA A 118 -32.08 -2.67 38.57
CA ALA A 118 -33.26 -3.27 39.21
C ALA A 118 -33.59 -4.67 38.63
N ALA A 119 -33.15 -5.73 39.32
CA ALA A 119 -33.96 -6.94 39.52
C ALA A 119 -35.11 -6.60 40.52
N PRO A 120 -36.14 -7.44 40.84
CA PRO A 120 -36.16 -8.91 40.83
C PRO A 120 -37.52 -9.57 40.48
N THR A 121 -37.57 -10.92 40.45
CA THR A 121 -38.64 -11.83 40.94
C THR A 121 -38.32 -13.24 40.39
N ALA A 122 -37.46 -14.04 41.03
CA ALA A 122 -37.79 -15.00 42.09
C ALA A 122 -38.85 -16.05 41.70
N VAL A 123 -38.45 -17.32 41.44
CA VAL A 123 -39.10 -18.51 42.06
C VAL A 123 -38.12 -19.70 42.15
N ALA A 124 -37.81 -20.04 43.40
CA ALA A 124 -37.51 -21.36 44.00
C ALA A 124 -36.50 -22.34 43.38
N LYS A 125 -35.32 -22.40 44.02
CA LYS A 125 -34.63 -23.66 44.33
C LYS A 125 -35.33 -24.34 45.50
N LEU A 126 -35.72 -25.60 45.32
CA LEU A 126 -35.92 -26.55 46.41
C LEU A 126 -34.86 -27.65 46.29
N LEU A 127 -33.89 -27.59 47.19
CA LEU A 127 -33.13 -28.75 47.63
C LEU A 127 -33.99 -29.48 48.67
N CYS A 128 -34.14 -30.79 48.52
CA CYS A 128 -34.35 -31.65 49.69
C CYS A 128 -33.72 -33.02 49.44
N ASN A 129 -32.90 -33.41 50.42
CA ASN A 129 -32.13 -34.64 50.54
C ASN A 129 -33.06 -35.85 50.86
N GLY A 130 -32.58 -37.08 50.66
CA GLY A 130 -33.18 -38.21 51.36
C GLY A 130 -32.91 -39.60 50.76
N SER A 131 -32.00 -40.32 51.40
CA SER A 131 -31.85 -41.77 51.35
C SER A 131 -33.12 -42.49 51.81
N ALA A 132 -33.51 -43.56 51.09
CA ALA A 132 -33.91 -44.89 51.58
C ALA A 132 -34.93 -45.53 50.63
N GLY A 133 -34.70 -46.77 50.19
CA GLY A 133 -35.75 -47.51 49.49
C GLY A 133 -35.28 -48.68 48.64
N PHE A 134 -34.79 -49.72 49.31
CA PHE A 134 -34.65 -51.06 48.75
C PHE A 134 -36.03 -51.63 48.39
N CYS A 135 -36.25 -52.03 47.13
CA CYS A 135 -37.21 -53.07 46.78
C CYS A 135 -36.76 -53.80 45.50
N HIS A 136 -36.59 -55.12 45.63
CA HIS A 136 -36.38 -56.10 44.57
C HIS A 136 -37.65 -56.28 43.72
N SER A 137 -37.52 -56.36 42.40
CA SER A 137 -37.87 -57.57 41.63
C SER A 137 -37.41 -57.47 40.16
N PRO A 138 -36.95 -58.58 39.54
CA PRO A 138 -36.62 -58.69 38.12
C PRO A 138 -37.85 -59.08 37.28
N VAL A 139 -37.66 -59.20 35.95
CA VAL A 139 -38.63 -59.52 34.86
C VAL A 139 -39.15 -58.21 34.20
N GLU A 140 -38.92 -57.88 32.93
CA GLU A 140 -38.99 -58.68 31.71
C GLU A 140 -38.22 -58.01 30.54
N ALA A 141 -37.74 -58.83 29.61
CA ALA A 141 -37.02 -58.43 28.40
C ALA A 141 -37.96 -58.17 27.20
N ARG A 142 -37.44 -57.46 26.19
CA ARG A 142 -37.97 -57.18 24.82
C ARG A 142 -38.88 -55.93 24.78
N ASP A 143 -38.59 -54.90 23.99
CA ASP A 143 -38.26 -54.95 22.57
C ASP A 143 -37.04 -54.12 22.15
N CYS A 144 -36.23 -54.73 21.29
CA CYS A 144 -35.21 -54.09 20.48
C CYS A 144 -35.83 -53.66 19.13
N PHE A 145 -35.22 -52.64 18.52
CA PHE A 145 -35.27 -52.22 17.11
C PHE A 145 -36.49 -51.42 16.64
N GLY A 146 -36.24 -50.16 16.23
CA GLY A 146 -37.23 -49.41 15.46
C GLY A 146 -36.99 -47.93 15.13
N ASN A 147 -35.74 -47.46 15.03
CA ASN A 147 -35.27 -46.44 14.06
C ASN A 147 -33.95 -45.83 14.56
N SER A 148 -32.86 -46.14 13.88
CA SER A 148 -31.61 -45.43 14.10
C SER A 148 -31.71 -44.00 13.55
N PRO A 149 -31.07 -43.00 14.19
CA PRO A 149 -30.89 -41.68 13.60
C PRO A 149 -29.77 -41.66 12.54
N PHE A 150 -29.40 -42.81 11.97
CA PHE A 150 -28.22 -42.92 11.13
C PHE A 150 -28.32 -42.13 9.82
N HIS A 151 -29.55 -41.82 9.37
CA HIS A 151 -29.77 -40.99 8.19
C HIS A 151 -29.55 -39.48 8.45
N SER A 152 -29.62 -38.98 9.68
CA SER A 152 -29.33 -37.56 9.95
C SER A 152 -27.84 -37.26 10.00
N GLU A 153 -27.00 -38.19 10.46
CA GLU A 153 -25.55 -37.99 10.52
C GLU A 153 -24.86 -38.24 9.18
N GLN A 154 -25.34 -39.21 8.40
CA GLN A 154 -24.84 -39.46 7.05
C GLN A 154 -25.11 -38.29 6.10
N GLY A 155 -26.30 -37.69 6.14
CA GLY A 155 -26.63 -36.52 5.32
C GLY A 155 -25.75 -35.31 5.65
N LEU A 156 -25.45 -35.09 6.94
CA LEU A 156 -24.55 -34.01 7.37
C LEU A 156 -23.08 -34.28 6.98
N ALA A 157 -22.66 -35.54 6.96
CA ALA A 157 -21.31 -35.92 6.52
C ALA A 157 -21.15 -35.74 5.01
N GLU A 158 -22.15 -36.12 4.22
CA GLU A 158 -22.18 -35.94 2.77
C GLU A 158 -22.21 -34.44 2.38
N GLU A 159 -23.02 -33.62 3.07
CA GLU A 159 -23.09 -32.17 2.84
C GLU A 159 -21.77 -31.45 3.19
N ARG A 160 -21.11 -31.86 4.28
CA ARG A 160 -19.78 -31.33 4.65
C ARG A 160 -18.71 -31.71 3.63
N LEU A 161 -18.75 -32.94 3.10
CA LEU A 161 -17.85 -33.37 2.04
C LEU A 161 -18.11 -32.61 0.72
N ALA A 162 -19.37 -32.38 0.36
CA ALA A 162 -19.75 -31.59 -0.81
C ALA A 162 -19.26 -30.13 -0.71
N MET A 163 -19.37 -29.49 0.46
CA MET A 163 -18.82 -28.14 0.66
C MET A 163 -17.29 -28.08 0.53
N VAL A 164 -16.58 -29.13 0.95
CA VAL A 164 -15.12 -29.20 0.81
C VAL A 164 -14.71 -29.41 -0.65
N GLU A 165 -15.43 -30.23 -1.39
CA GLU A 165 -15.17 -30.44 -2.83
C GLU A 165 -15.46 -29.19 -3.66
N GLU A 166 -16.59 -28.52 -3.42
CA GLU A 166 -16.92 -27.22 -4.03
C GLU A 166 -15.86 -26.16 -3.73
N ARG A 167 -15.40 -26.07 -2.47
CA ARG A 167 -14.34 -25.13 -2.09
C ARG A 167 -13.03 -25.43 -2.83
N ARG A 168 -12.68 -26.71 -2.98
CA ARG A 168 -11.50 -27.15 -3.74
C ARG A 168 -11.60 -26.78 -5.21
N LEU A 169 -12.79 -26.95 -5.81
CA LEU A 169 -13.05 -26.60 -7.20
C LEU A 169 -12.95 -25.09 -7.42
N ILE A 170 -13.50 -24.28 -6.52
CA ILE A 170 -13.41 -22.81 -6.57
C ILE A 170 -11.95 -22.35 -6.47
N ASP A 171 -11.17 -22.93 -5.55
CA ASP A 171 -9.76 -22.59 -5.38
C ASP A 171 -8.91 -23.00 -6.60
N GLU A 172 -9.24 -24.13 -7.23
CA GLU A 172 -8.61 -24.56 -8.48
C GLU A 172 -8.95 -23.62 -9.64
N ALA A 173 -10.23 -23.26 -9.81
CA ALA A 173 -10.69 -22.32 -10.82
C ALA A 173 -10.04 -20.94 -10.64
N ARG A 174 -9.93 -20.46 -9.40
CA ARG A 174 -9.23 -19.20 -9.08
C ARG A 174 -7.75 -19.27 -9.50
N ARG A 175 -7.06 -20.36 -9.19
CA ARG A 175 -5.65 -20.54 -9.56
C ARG A 175 -5.46 -20.58 -11.07
N GLN A 176 -6.37 -21.22 -11.81
CA GLN A 176 -6.33 -21.24 -13.27
C GLN A 176 -6.55 -19.84 -13.86
N LEU A 177 -7.54 -19.12 -13.35
CA LEU A 177 -7.83 -17.75 -13.76
C LEU A 177 -6.62 -16.81 -13.52
N GLU A 178 -5.97 -16.93 -12.36
CA GLU A 178 -4.75 -16.17 -12.05
C GLU A 178 -3.60 -16.48 -13.04
N GLN A 179 -3.41 -17.75 -13.40
CA GLN A 179 -2.41 -18.15 -14.40
C GLN A 179 -2.73 -17.64 -15.81
N GLU A 180 -4.01 -17.66 -16.19
CA GLU A 180 -4.46 -17.12 -17.47
C GLU A 180 -4.26 -15.60 -17.54
N GLN A 181 -4.59 -14.90 -16.46
CA GLN A 181 -4.34 -13.46 -16.34
C GLN A 181 -2.84 -13.14 -16.43
N GLU A 182 -1.98 -13.89 -15.73
CA GLU A 182 -0.53 -13.69 -15.79
C GLU A 182 0.01 -13.95 -17.20
N LYS A 183 -0.40 -15.05 -17.84
CA LYS A 183 -0.03 -15.35 -19.24
C LYS A 183 -0.47 -14.23 -20.16
N LYS A 184 -1.69 -13.71 -20.00
CA LYS A 184 -2.22 -12.59 -20.79
C LYS A 184 -1.38 -11.34 -20.58
N MET A 185 -1.08 -10.94 -19.33
CA MET A 185 -0.23 -9.80 -19.04
C MET A 185 1.17 -9.94 -19.66
N ARG A 186 1.77 -11.14 -19.62
CA ARG A 186 3.08 -11.39 -20.24
C ARG A 186 3.02 -11.24 -21.77
N LEU A 187 1.99 -11.79 -22.41
CA LEU A 187 1.79 -11.66 -23.85
C LEU A 187 1.55 -10.19 -24.24
N ASP A 188 0.72 -9.47 -23.50
CA ASP A 188 0.46 -8.04 -23.71
C ASP A 188 1.75 -7.23 -23.56
N GLN A 189 2.55 -7.50 -22.52
CA GLN A 189 3.87 -6.89 -22.36
C GLN A 189 4.78 -7.20 -23.55
N GLN A 190 4.77 -8.42 -24.07
CA GLN A 190 5.57 -8.82 -25.23
C GLN A 190 5.16 -8.07 -26.50
N VAL A 191 3.86 -7.89 -26.72
CA VAL A 191 3.28 -7.11 -27.83
C VAL A 191 3.71 -5.64 -27.72
N ILE A 192 3.59 -5.04 -26.52
CA ILE A 192 3.92 -3.63 -26.26
C ILE A 192 5.42 -3.37 -26.43
N LEU A 193 6.28 -4.22 -25.85
CA LEU A 193 7.73 -4.09 -25.93
C LEU A 193 8.31 -4.56 -27.27
N ASN A 194 7.46 -5.03 -28.20
CA ASN A 194 7.83 -5.53 -29.53
C ASN A 194 8.93 -6.60 -29.50
N LYS A 195 8.93 -7.43 -28.45
CA LYS A 195 9.96 -8.44 -28.22
C LYS A 195 9.67 -9.66 -29.09
N GLY A 196 10.53 -9.90 -30.08
CA GLY A 196 10.35 -10.98 -31.06
C GLY A 196 9.49 -10.61 -32.28
N ARG A 197 9.33 -9.32 -32.62
CA ARG A 197 8.51 -8.84 -33.76
C ARG A 197 7.03 -9.25 -33.69
N VAL A 198 6.51 -9.47 -32.48
CA VAL A 198 5.13 -9.89 -32.21
C VAL A 198 4.12 -8.75 -32.46
N ARG A 199 4.55 -7.48 -32.42
CA ARG A 199 3.67 -6.34 -32.64
C ARG A 199 3.14 -6.32 -34.08
N PRO A 200 1.81 -6.33 -34.31
CA PRO A 200 1.26 -6.24 -35.66
C PRO A 200 1.68 -4.93 -36.31
N LYS A 201 2.27 -5.02 -37.51
CA LYS A 201 2.60 -3.85 -38.32
C LYS A 201 1.33 -3.33 -38.99
N LEU A 202 0.85 -2.19 -38.52
CA LEU A 202 -0.24 -1.48 -39.18
C LEU A 202 0.30 -0.79 -40.44
N SER A 203 -0.24 -1.14 -41.61
CA SER A 203 -0.04 -0.39 -42.84
C SER A 203 -1.23 0.54 -43.04
N PHE A 204 -1.01 1.84 -42.86
CA PHE A 204 -2.01 2.85 -43.21
C PHE A 204 -1.68 3.38 -44.61
N SER A 205 -2.60 3.20 -45.55
CA SER A 205 -2.59 3.90 -46.83
C SER A 205 -3.33 5.23 -46.66
N LEU A 206 -2.65 6.35 -46.86
CA LEU A 206 -3.32 7.64 -46.94
C LEU A 206 -4.09 7.68 -48.26
N LYS A 207 -5.41 7.90 -48.18
CA LYS A 207 -6.22 8.14 -49.38
C LYS A 207 -5.76 9.49 -49.96
N PRO A 208 -5.42 9.57 -51.25
CA PRO A 208 -5.09 10.86 -51.86
C PRO A 208 -6.32 11.78 -51.75
N THR A 209 -6.12 12.95 -51.15
CA THR A 209 -7.11 14.02 -51.14
C THR A 209 -7.10 14.63 -52.54
N VAL A 210 -8.23 14.49 -53.25
CA VAL A 210 -8.49 15.14 -54.56
C VAL A 210 -8.69 16.63 -54.34
#